data_AF-A0AAX6IIA8-F1
#
_entry.id   AF-A0AAX6IIA8-F1
#
_cell.length_a   1.000
_cell.length_b   1.000
_cell.length_c   1.000
_cell.angle_alpha   90.00
_cell.angle_beta   90.00
_cell.angle_gamma   90.00
#
_symmetry.space_group_name_H-M   'P 1'
#
loop_
_entity.id
_entity.type
_entity.pdbx_description
1 polymer ?
#
loop_
_entity_poly.entity_id
_entity_poly.type
_entity_poly.pdbx_seq_one_letter_code
_entity_poly.pdbx_strand_id
1 'polypeptide(L)'
;MRPSSFLLRRLFSSSRPHFGAPPSRPLRRVVVTGLGMVTPLGCGVGPTWARLLEGRCGVRSVGPSDLRMDDFDDAARQHVLDQLSSRVAAVVPRGKGDGEFDEDLWAPSKDRSISRFISYALCSADEALRDANWVPDELGKERTGVSIGGGIGSIPDIVDAAQLICEKRLRRLSPYFIPRILINMAAGHVSIKYGFKGPNHAAVTACATGAHSIGDAMRMIQHGDADVMVAGGSESSIDAISIAGFCRQIESFDYEV
;
A
#
# COMPACT_ATOMS: atom_id res chain seq x y z
N MET A 1 70.17 34.45 18.99
CA MET A 1 69.38 33.20 18.92
C MET A 1 67.93 33.55 18.64
N ARG A 2 67.44 33.30 17.41
CA ARG A 2 66.03 33.44 17.02
C ARG A 2 65.49 32.02 16.77
N PRO A 3 64.27 31.67 17.19
CA PRO A 3 63.74 30.33 17.01
C PRO A 3 63.36 30.12 15.53
N SER A 4 63.75 28.97 15.00
CA SER A 4 63.44 28.51 13.65
C SER A 4 61.95 28.15 13.55
N SER A 5 61.21 28.87 12.72
CA SER A 5 59.86 28.49 12.33
C SER A 5 59.91 27.30 11.37
N PHE A 6 59.60 26.11 11.86
CA PHE A 6 59.35 24.93 11.02
C PHE A 6 58.06 25.17 10.20
N LEU A 7 58.22 25.53 8.92
CA LEU A 7 57.14 25.58 7.94
C LEU A 7 56.78 24.14 7.52
N LEU A 8 55.82 23.55 8.21
CA LEU A 8 55.16 22.31 7.78
C LEU A 8 54.34 22.61 6.52
N ARG A 9 54.95 22.48 5.34
CA ARG A 9 54.20 22.45 4.07
C ARG A 9 53.31 21.20 4.08
N ARG A 10 52.01 21.38 4.32
CA ARG A 10 51.00 20.37 3.95
C ARG A 10 51.06 20.21 2.43
N LEU A 11 51.72 19.16 1.97
CA LEU A 11 51.56 18.66 0.60
C LEU A 11 50.16 18.03 0.52
N PHE A 12 49.16 18.84 0.20
CA PHE A 12 47.89 18.30 -0.28
C PHE A 12 48.15 17.73 -1.68
N SER A 13 48.33 16.41 -1.76
CA SER A 13 48.30 15.69 -3.02
C SER A 13 46.92 15.89 -3.65
N SER A 14 46.84 16.66 -4.74
CA SER A 14 45.60 16.95 -5.46
C SER A 14 45.11 15.79 -6.33
N SER A 15 45.76 14.63 -6.29
CA SER A 15 45.38 13.44 -7.04
C SER A 15 44.28 12.65 -6.31
N ARG A 16 43.08 13.22 -6.20
CA ARG A 16 41.89 12.37 -6.11
C ARG A 16 41.77 11.66 -7.46
N PRO A 17 41.64 10.32 -7.52
CA PRO A 17 41.37 9.64 -8.78
C PRO A 17 40.10 10.27 -9.37
N HIS A 18 40.24 10.85 -10.56
CA HIS A 18 39.12 11.41 -11.29
C HIS A 18 38.29 10.21 -11.75
N PHE A 19 37.23 9.89 -11.00
CA PHE A 19 36.23 8.95 -11.49
C PHE A 19 35.67 9.54 -12.79
N GLY A 20 36.02 8.93 -13.92
CA GLY A 20 35.50 9.34 -15.23
C GLY A 20 33.97 9.30 -15.25
N ALA A 21 33.37 9.95 -16.24
CA ALA A 21 31.92 9.88 -16.41
C ALA A 21 31.47 8.40 -16.50
N PRO A 22 30.39 8.02 -15.80
CA PRO A 22 29.89 6.65 -15.87
C PRO A 22 29.55 6.28 -17.31
N PRO A 23 29.73 5.02 -17.72
CA PRO A 23 29.40 4.59 -19.07
C PRO A 23 27.91 4.83 -19.35
N SER A 24 27.61 5.42 -20.50
CA SER A 24 26.23 5.61 -20.96
C SER A 24 25.58 4.25 -21.24
N ARG A 25 24.51 3.92 -20.52
CA ARG A 25 23.67 2.76 -20.83
C ARG A 25 22.33 3.27 -21.40
N PRO A 26 21.88 2.76 -22.56
CA PRO A 26 20.56 3.12 -23.07
C PRO A 26 19.48 2.63 -22.10
N LEU A 27 18.55 3.51 -21.73
CA LEU A 27 17.45 3.15 -20.83
C LEU A 27 16.47 2.23 -21.56
N ARG A 28 16.09 1.12 -20.91
CA ARG A 28 15.07 0.21 -21.45
C ARG A 28 13.73 0.95 -21.55
N ARG A 29 12.96 0.69 -22.61
CA ARG A 29 11.57 1.14 -22.68
C ARG A 29 10.72 0.29 -21.75
N VAL A 30 9.72 0.91 -21.12
CA VAL A 30 8.77 0.25 -20.23
C VAL A 30 7.37 0.48 -20.78
N VAL A 31 6.52 -0.54 -20.72
CA VAL A 31 5.14 -0.51 -21.18
C VAL A 31 4.23 -1.13 -20.12
N VAL A 32 2.94 -0.78 -20.15
CA VAL A 32 1.91 -1.42 -19.32
C VAL A 32 1.23 -2.50 -20.14
N THR A 33 1.16 -3.72 -19.59
CA THR A 33 0.61 -4.90 -20.30
C THR A 33 -0.64 -5.47 -19.66
N GLY A 34 -0.97 -5.08 -18.42
CA GLY A 34 -2.19 -5.50 -17.76
C GLY A 34 -2.57 -4.56 -16.62
N LEU A 35 -3.87 -4.52 -16.31
CA LEU A 35 -4.46 -3.67 -15.28
C LEU A 35 -5.35 -4.48 -14.35
N GLY A 36 -5.42 -4.07 -13.09
CA GLY A 36 -6.33 -4.64 -12.12
C GLY A 36 -6.68 -3.64 -11.04
N MET A 37 -7.93 -3.65 -10.56
CA MET A 37 -8.39 -2.65 -9.60
C MET A 37 -9.54 -3.11 -8.71
N VAL A 38 -9.48 -2.72 -7.45
CA VAL A 38 -10.60 -2.79 -6.50
C VAL A 38 -10.92 -1.38 -6.04
N THR A 39 -12.11 -0.88 -6.34
CA THR A 39 -12.49 0.51 -6.10
C THR A 39 -13.91 0.65 -5.53
N PRO A 40 -14.28 1.83 -5.01
CA PRO A 40 -15.67 2.12 -4.64
C PRO A 40 -16.67 2.08 -5.80
N LEU A 41 -16.21 2.15 -7.05
CA LEU A 41 -17.08 1.96 -8.21
C LEU A 41 -17.24 0.49 -8.57
N GLY A 42 -16.37 -0.41 -8.11
CA GLY A 42 -16.49 -1.84 -8.35
C GLY A 42 -15.19 -2.60 -8.12
N CYS A 43 -15.32 -3.91 -8.01
CA CYS A 43 -14.21 -4.86 -8.12
C CYS A 43 -14.02 -5.23 -9.59
N GLY A 44 -12.85 -4.93 -10.15
CA GLY A 44 -12.49 -5.19 -11.54
C GLY A 44 -12.37 -3.92 -12.39
N VAL A 45 -11.48 -3.94 -13.38
CA VAL A 45 -11.25 -2.85 -14.34
C VAL A 45 -12.49 -2.59 -15.19
N GLY A 46 -13.09 -3.65 -15.74
CA GLY A 46 -14.30 -3.55 -16.58
C GLY A 46 -15.46 -2.85 -15.87
N PRO A 47 -15.95 -3.38 -14.73
CA PRO A 47 -17.04 -2.75 -13.97
C PRO A 47 -16.71 -1.33 -13.51
N THR A 48 -15.48 -1.10 -13.02
CA THR A 48 -15.05 0.23 -12.55
C THR A 48 -15.05 1.25 -13.69
N TRP A 49 -14.45 0.91 -14.82
CA TRP A 49 -14.32 1.81 -15.97
C TRP A 49 -15.68 2.14 -16.60
N ALA A 50 -16.55 1.14 -16.76
CA ALA A 50 -17.90 1.35 -17.28
C ALA A 50 -18.70 2.32 -16.39
N ARG A 51 -18.72 2.09 -15.07
CA ARG A 51 -19.44 2.94 -14.11
C ARG A 51 -18.84 4.35 -14.03
N LEU A 52 -17.53 4.49 -14.22
CA LEU A 52 -16.87 5.80 -14.32
C LEU A 52 -17.35 6.59 -15.55
N LEU A 53 -17.38 5.94 -16.73
CA LEU A 53 -17.85 6.58 -17.98
C LEU A 53 -19.33 6.98 -17.93
N GLU A 54 -20.14 6.23 -17.17
CA GLU A 54 -21.54 6.55 -16.90
C GLU A 54 -21.72 7.68 -15.87
N GLY A 55 -20.63 8.20 -15.29
CA GLY A 55 -20.70 9.26 -14.28
C GLY A 55 -21.24 8.80 -12.92
N ARG A 56 -21.15 7.51 -12.59
CA ARG A 56 -21.55 7.02 -11.27
C ARG A 56 -20.57 7.48 -10.20
N CYS A 57 -21.07 7.60 -8.97
CA CYS A 57 -20.29 7.99 -7.81
C CYS A 57 -20.36 6.88 -6.74
N GLY A 58 -19.21 6.44 -6.23
CA GLY A 58 -19.12 5.46 -5.16
C GLY A 58 -19.19 6.06 -3.74
N VAL A 59 -19.31 7.39 -3.63
CA VAL A 59 -19.44 8.09 -2.34
C VAL A 59 -20.84 7.89 -1.80
N ARG A 60 -20.94 7.47 -0.54
CA ARG A 60 -22.20 7.32 0.19
C ARG A 60 -22.03 7.75 1.65
N SER A 61 -23.13 7.83 2.38
CA SER A 61 -23.08 8.00 3.83
C SER A 61 -22.38 6.82 4.50
N VAL A 62 -21.57 7.11 5.51
CA VAL A 62 -20.91 6.14 6.39
C VAL A 62 -21.94 5.60 7.37
N GLY A 63 -22.01 4.28 7.50
CA GLY A 63 -22.82 3.60 8.51
C GLY A 63 -21.98 3.02 9.65
N PRO A 64 -22.62 2.58 10.76
CA PRO A 64 -21.91 1.97 11.90
C PRO A 64 -21.00 0.80 11.51
N SER A 65 -21.39 -0.01 10.52
CA SER A 65 -20.61 -1.14 10.01
C SER A 65 -19.32 -0.76 9.27
N ASP A 66 -19.20 0.48 8.80
CA ASP A 66 -18.00 0.96 8.12
C ASP A 66 -16.90 1.38 9.11
N LEU A 67 -17.25 1.61 10.39
CA LEU A 67 -16.34 2.14 11.41
C LEU A 67 -15.30 1.13 11.92
N ARG A 68 -15.40 -0.15 11.53
CA ARG A 68 -14.50 -1.24 11.96
C ARG A 68 -14.42 -1.40 13.48
N MET A 69 -15.57 -1.32 14.14
CA MET A 69 -15.73 -1.46 15.59
C MET A 69 -16.51 -2.74 15.92
N ASP A 70 -16.04 -3.88 15.41
CA ASP A 70 -16.80 -5.13 15.40
C ASP A 70 -17.08 -5.68 16.81
N ASP A 71 -16.22 -5.38 17.79
CA ASP A 71 -16.37 -5.81 19.20
C ASP A 71 -17.26 -4.89 20.06
N PHE A 72 -17.79 -3.80 19.49
CA PHE A 72 -18.63 -2.83 20.20
C PHE A 72 -20.11 -3.04 19.88
N ASP A 73 -20.99 -2.71 20.83
CA ASP A 73 -22.43 -2.72 20.61
C ASP A 73 -22.90 -1.58 19.68
N ASP A 74 -24.12 -1.71 19.14
CA ASP A 74 -24.65 -0.75 18.18
C ASP A 74 -24.82 0.66 18.77
N ALA A 75 -25.07 0.77 20.08
CA ALA A 75 -25.19 2.06 20.76
C ALA A 75 -23.85 2.79 20.80
N ALA A 76 -22.75 2.10 21.12
CA ALA A 76 -21.41 2.64 21.11
C ALA A 76 -20.96 3.02 19.68
N ARG A 77 -21.23 2.17 18.69
CA ARG A 77 -20.92 2.48 17.29
C ARG A 77 -21.68 3.71 16.78
N GLN A 78 -22.98 3.79 17.10
CA GLN A 78 -23.80 4.94 16.74
C GLN A 78 -23.31 6.20 17.45
N HIS A 79 -22.94 6.12 18.73
CA HIS A 79 -22.40 7.24 19.48
C HIS A 79 -21.10 7.79 18.85
N VAL A 80 -20.19 6.91 18.42
CA VAL A 80 -18.96 7.34 17.71
C VAL A 80 -19.29 7.95 16.35
N LEU A 81 -20.17 7.32 15.55
CA LEU A 81 -20.63 7.88 14.28
C LEU A 81 -21.21 9.29 14.48
N ASP A 82 -21.91 9.51 15.59
CA ASP A 82 -22.54 10.78 15.90
C ASP A 82 -21.55 11.91 16.20
N GLN A 83 -20.32 11.57 16.61
CA GLN A 83 -19.25 12.52 16.90
C GLN A 83 -18.35 12.82 15.69
N LEU A 84 -18.46 12.06 14.60
CA LEU A 84 -17.67 12.32 13.40
C LEU A 84 -18.18 13.56 12.65
N SER A 85 -17.27 14.50 12.38
CA SER A 85 -17.57 15.70 11.59
C SER A 85 -17.86 15.36 10.11
N SER A 86 -17.15 14.39 9.53
CA SER A 86 -17.48 13.82 8.22
C SER A 86 -18.21 12.49 8.34
N ARG A 87 -19.30 12.34 7.58
CA ARG A 87 -20.12 11.11 7.51
C ARG A 87 -20.29 10.59 6.09
N VAL A 88 -19.35 10.89 5.21
CA VAL A 88 -19.35 10.41 3.82
C VAL A 88 -18.03 9.71 3.52
N ALA A 89 -18.10 8.60 2.78
CA ALA A 89 -16.93 7.87 2.32
C ALA A 89 -17.24 7.13 1.01
N ALA A 90 -16.20 6.76 0.28
CA ALA A 90 -16.31 5.90 -0.89
C ALA A 90 -15.84 4.49 -0.49
N VAL A 91 -16.80 3.59 -0.25
CA VAL A 91 -16.51 2.24 0.27
C VAL A 91 -16.59 1.23 -0.88
N VAL A 92 -15.62 0.32 -0.95
CA VAL A 92 -15.64 -0.81 -1.91
C VAL A 92 -16.92 -1.64 -1.68
N PRO A 93 -17.74 -1.88 -2.72
CA PRO A 93 -18.90 -2.76 -2.59
C PRO A 93 -18.44 -4.19 -2.30
N ARG A 94 -19.00 -4.82 -1.28
CA ARG A 94 -18.62 -6.17 -0.82
C ARG A 94 -19.77 -7.14 -1.03
N GLY A 95 -19.43 -8.35 -1.45
CA GLY A 95 -20.39 -9.41 -1.70
C GLY A 95 -19.90 -10.35 -2.80
N LYS A 96 -20.81 -11.14 -3.35
CA LYS A 96 -20.52 -12.17 -4.37
C LYS A 96 -21.18 -11.84 -5.71
N GLY A 97 -21.82 -10.66 -5.82
CA GLY A 97 -22.44 -10.17 -7.03
C GLY A 97 -21.45 -9.57 -8.03
N ASP A 98 -21.96 -9.19 -9.19
CA ASP A 98 -21.16 -8.64 -10.29
C ASP A 98 -20.53 -7.29 -9.93
N GLY A 99 -19.20 -7.22 -10.00
CA GLY A 99 -18.41 -6.06 -9.61
C GLY A 99 -18.40 -5.78 -8.10
N GLU A 100 -18.75 -6.75 -7.27
CA GLU A 100 -18.56 -6.72 -5.81
C GLU A 100 -17.27 -7.46 -5.41
N PHE A 101 -16.65 -7.02 -4.31
CA PHE A 101 -15.46 -7.64 -3.77
C PHE A 101 -15.81 -8.81 -2.85
N ASP A 102 -15.45 -10.03 -3.25
CA ASP A 102 -15.60 -11.24 -2.44
C ASP A 102 -14.45 -11.37 -1.43
N GLU A 103 -14.69 -10.87 -0.22
CA GLU A 103 -13.69 -10.88 0.87
C GLU A 103 -13.28 -12.31 1.26
N ASP A 104 -14.18 -13.32 1.15
CA ASP A 104 -13.88 -14.71 1.49
C ASP A 104 -12.85 -15.33 0.53
N LEU A 105 -12.84 -14.88 -0.73
CA LEU A 105 -11.92 -15.38 -1.76
C LEU A 105 -10.48 -14.88 -1.55
N TRP A 106 -10.34 -13.63 -1.07
CA TRP A 106 -9.05 -12.93 -1.01
C TRP A 106 -8.48 -12.78 0.40
N ALA A 107 -9.33 -12.89 1.43
CA ALA A 107 -8.97 -12.94 2.84
C ALA A 107 -9.73 -14.07 3.54
N PRO A 108 -9.53 -15.34 3.13
CA PRO A 108 -10.24 -16.46 3.74
C PRO A 108 -9.95 -16.50 5.24
N SER A 109 -10.98 -16.77 6.06
CA SER A 109 -10.86 -16.82 7.53
C SER A 109 -9.77 -17.76 8.08
N LYS A 110 -9.30 -18.67 7.23
CA LYS A 110 -8.20 -19.61 7.48
C LYS A 110 -6.83 -18.92 7.46
N ASP A 111 -6.65 -17.91 6.61
CA ASP A 111 -5.43 -17.11 6.54
C ASP A 111 -5.56 -15.86 7.41
N ARG A 112 -5.14 -16.02 8.66
CA ARG A 112 -5.20 -14.94 9.66
C ARG A 112 -4.17 -13.84 9.42
N SER A 113 -3.26 -13.98 8.45
CA SER A 113 -2.23 -12.99 8.18
C SER A 113 -2.65 -11.87 7.23
N ILE A 114 -3.78 -12.05 6.52
CA ILE A 114 -4.26 -11.09 5.53
C ILE A 114 -5.22 -10.07 6.17
N SER A 115 -4.84 -8.79 6.14
CA SER A 115 -5.72 -7.66 6.40
C SER A 115 -6.36 -7.14 5.10
N ARG A 116 -7.34 -6.25 5.21
CA ARG A 116 -8.17 -5.87 4.04
C ARG A 116 -7.40 -5.15 2.94
N PHE A 117 -6.44 -4.28 3.27
CA PHE A 117 -5.61 -3.65 2.25
C PHE A 117 -4.75 -4.69 1.50
N ILE A 118 -4.31 -5.75 2.18
CA ILE A 118 -3.57 -6.86 1.55
C ILE A 118 -4.48 -7.64 0.59
N SER A 119 -5.74 -7.90 0.97
CA SER A 119 -6.67 -8.63 0.12
C SER A 119 -7.09 -7.85 -1.13
N TYR A 120 -7.26 -6.53 -1.02
CA TYR A 120 -7.44 -5.65 -2.19
C TYR A 120 -6.23 -5.69 -3.13
N ALA A 121 -5.01 -5.69 -2.59
CA ALA A 121 -3.78 -5.80 -3.39
C ALA A 121 -3.70 -7.15 -4.10
N LEU A 122 -4.01 -8.25 -3.41
CA LEU A 122 -4.03 -9.60 -3.99
C LEU A 122 -5.05 -9.74 -5.12
N CYS A 123 -6.26 -9.20 -4.93
CA CYS A 123 -7.31 -9.22 -5.94
C CYS A 123 -6.93 -8.41 -7.17
N SER A 124 -6.48 -7.18 -6.97
CA SER A 124 -6.06 -6.29 -8.07
C SER A 124 -4.84 -6.85 -8.81
N ALA A 125 -3.87 -7.42 -8.10
CA ALA A 125 -2.70 -8.04 -8.71
C ALA A 125 -3.06 -9.29 -9.54
N ASP A 126 -4.00 -10.11 -9.08
CA ASP A 126 -4.47 -11.27 -9.83
C ASP A 126 -5.14 -10.87 -11.14
N GLU A 127 -6.01 -9.86 -11.10
CA GLU A 127 -6.64 -9.32 -12.30
C GLU A 127 -5.59 -8.78 -13.27
N ALA A 128 -4.64 -7.98 -12.79
CA ALA A 128 -3.58 -7.40 -13.62
C ALA A 128 -2.69 -8.46 -14.29
N LEU A 129 -2.35 -9.53 -13.57
CA LEU A 129 -1.54 -10.63 -14.10
C LEU A 129 -2.29 -11.45 -15.15
N ARG A 130 -3.60 -11.66 -14.95
CA ARG A 130 -4.48 -12.33 -15.93
C ARG A 130 -4.67 -11.48 -17.18
N ASP A 131 -4.91 -10.19 -17.03
CA ASP A 131 -5.05 -9.23 -18.13
C ASP A 131 -3.77 -9.18 -18.99
N ALA A 132 -2.60 -9.23 -18.33
CA ALA A 132 -1.30 -9.33 -19.00
C ALA A 132 -1.00 -10.71 -19.61
N ASN A 133 -1.81 -11.73 -19.31
CA ASN A 133 -1.53 -13.13 -19.60
C ASN A 133 -0.11 -13.56 -19.17
N TRP A 134 0.33 -13.11 -17.99
CA TRP A 134 1.69 -13.34 -17.49
C TRP A 134 1.75 -14.61 -16.64
N VAL A 135 2.33 -15.67 -17.20
CA VAL A 135 2.56 -16.96 -16.52
C VAL A 135 4.04 -17.33 -16.65
N PRO A 136 4.92 -16.82 -15.76
CA PRO A 136 6.35 -17.01 -15.90
C PRO A 136 6.80 -18.42 -15.50
N ASP A 137 7.86 -18.91 -16.16
CA ASP A 137 8.67 -20.02 -15.69
C ASP A 137 9.56 -19.61 -14.50
N GLU A 138 10.45 -20.49 -14.02
CA GLU A 138 11.28 -20.18 -12.85
C GLU A 138 12.23 -19.01 -13.08
N LEU A 139 12.84 -18.88 -14.27
CA LEU A 139 13.68 -17.74 -14.59
C LEU A 139 12.85 -16.45 -14.71
N GLY A 140 11.67 -16.53 -15.34
CA GLY A 140 10.72 -15.43 -15.41
C GLY A 140 10.28 -14.96 -14.03
N LYS A 141 10.12 -15.86 -13.05
CA LYS A 141 9.82 -15.52 -11.65
C LYS A 141 10.96 -14.78 -10.97
N GLU A 142 12.21 -15.14 -11.22
CA GLU A 142 13.40 -14.41 -10.75
C GLU A 142 13.51 -13.01 -11.36
N ARG A 143 12.96 -12.84 -12.56
CA ARG A 143 12.91 -11.57 -13.29
C ARG A 143 11.60 -10.80 -13.11
N THR A 144 10.66 -11.33 -12.32
CA THR A 144 9.41 -10.65 -11.97
C THR A 144 9.51 -10.12 -10.55
N GLY A 145 9.38 -8.81 -10.37
CA GLY A 145 9.32 -8.16 -9.06
C GLY A 145 7.92 -7.65 -8.71
N VAL A 146 7.80 -7.13 -7.49
CA VAL A 146 6.57 -6.55 -6.95
C VAL A 146 6.91 -5.22 -6.26
N SER A 147 6.19 -4.16 -6.62
CA SER A 147 6.28 -2.84 -6.02
C SER A 147 4.88 -2.36 -5.63
N ILE A 148 4.41 -2.73 -4.45
CA ILE A 148 3.07 -2.35 -3.97
C ILE A 148 3.20 -1.67 -2.62
N GLY A 149 2.87 -0.38 -2.58
CA GLY A 149 2.85 0.42 -1.36
C GLY A 149 1.47 0.53 -0.71
N GLY A 150 1.44 1.16 0.45
CA GLY A 150 0.24 1.59 1.17
C GLY A 150 0.54 2.87 1.97
N GLY A 151 -0.51 3.58 2.39
CA GLY A 151 -0.35 4.82 3.14
C GLY A 151 -0.13 4.55 4.63
N ILE A 152 -1.11 3.89 5.26
CA ILE A 152 -1.15 3.72 6.72
C ILE A 152 -1.29 2.26 7.17
N GLY A 153 -1.54 1.32 6.25
CA GLY A 153 -1.69 -0.10 6.57
C GLY A 153 -3.03 -0.39 7.28
N SER A 154 -3.01 -1.25 8.30
CA SER A 154 -4.24 -1.65 9.00
C SER A 154 -4.34 -1.01 10.39
N ILE A 155 -4.91 0.19 10.46
CA ILE A 155 -5.22 0.88 11.72
C ILE A 155 -6.15 0.06 12.63
N PRO A 156 -7.23 -0.59 12.13
CA PRO A 156 -8.11 -1.40 13.00
C PRO A 156 -7.35 -2.49 13.77
N ASP A 157 -6.43 -3.20 13.12
CA ASP A 157 -5.64 -4.25 13.78
C ASP A 157 -4.73 -3.68 14.91
N ILE A 158 -4.25 -2.44 14.75
CA ILE A 158 -3.46 -1.73 15.78
C ILE A 158 -4.35 -1.35 16.98
N VAL A 159 -5.57 -0.89 16.72
CA VAL A 159 -6.55 -0.52 17.76
C VAL A 159 -6.95 -1.74 18.58
N ASP A 160 -7.27 -2.85 17.92
CA ASP A 160 -7.61 -4.11 18.59
C ASP A 160 -6.47 -4.58 19.51
N ALA A 161 -5.23 -4.47 19.03
CA ALA A 161 -4.05 -4.80 19.83
C ALA A 161 -3.90 -3.88 21.06
N ALA A 162 -4.16 -2.58 20.91
CA ALA A 162 -4.14 -1.63 22.02
C ALA A 162 -5.24 -1.94 23.06
N GLN A 163 -6.45 -2.28 22.60
CA GLN A 163 -7.55 -2.68 23.47
C GLN A 163 -7.19 -3.94 24.29
N LEU A 164 -6.56 -4.94 23.69
CA LEU A 164 -6.08 -6.12 24.42
C LEU A 164 -5.08 -5.76 25.53
N ILE A 165 -4.27 -4.71 25.37
CA ILE A 165 -3.36 -4.22 26.41
C ILE A 165 -4.18 -3.59 27.55
N CYS A 166 -5.11 -2.70 27.23
CA CYS A 166 -5.99 -2.04 28.22
C CYS A 166 -6.79 -3.06 29.05
N GLU A 167 -7.24 -4.14 28.41
CA GLU A 167 -7.98 -5.23 29.06
C GLU A 167 -7.08 -6.24 29.79
N LYS A 168 -5.75 -6.03 29.81
CA LYS A 168 -4.75 -6.95 30.39
C LYS A 168 -4.80 -8.36 29.77
N ARG A 169 -5.12 -8.43 28.48
CA ARG A 169 -5.29 -9.65 27.66
C ARG A 169 -4.24 -9.82 26.57
N LEU A 170 -3.06 -9.19 26.70
CA LEU A 170 -1.99 -9.20 25.70
C LEU A 170 -1.60 -10.60 25.18
N ARG A 171 -1.71 -11.65 26.00
CA ARG A 171 -1.47 -13.05 25.57
C ARG A 171 -2.41 -13.55 24.45
N ARG A 172 -3.52 -12.84 24.17
CA ARG A 172 -4.44 -13.15 23.07
C ARG A 172 -4.04 -12.47 21.75
N LEU A 173 -3.01 -11.64 21.74
CA LEU A 173 -2.51 -11.02 20.52
C LEU A 173 -2.09 -12.10 19.52
N SER A 174 -2.60 -11.99 18.29
CA SER A 174 -2.33 -12.96 17.23
C SER A 174 -0.83 -12.97 16.90
N PRO A 175 -0.22 -14.16 16.64
CA PRO A 175 1.14 -14.23 16.11
C PRO A 175 1.26 -13.57 14.72
N TYR A 176 0.13 -13.37 14.04
CA TYR A 176 0.05 -12.70 12.74
C TYR A 176 -0.13 -11.19 12.84
N PHE A 177 -0.16 -10.60 14.04
CA PHE A 177 -0.35 -9.15 14.22
C PHE A 177 0.61 -8.32 13.36
N ILE A 178 1.92 -8.59 13.45
CA ILE A 178 2.92 -7.85 12.67
C ILE A 178 2.73 -8.04 11.15
N PRO A 179 2.60 -9.26 10.62
CA PRO A 179 2.25 -9.46 9.20
C PRO A 179 0.99 -8.72 8.72
N ARG A 180 0.01 -8.49 9.59
CA ARG A 180 -1.24 -7.81 9.20
C ARG A 180 -1.11 -6.29 9.07
N ILE A 181 -0.19 -5.67 9.83
CA ILE A 181 -0.09 -4.20 9.92
C ILE A 181 1.03 -3.63 9.06
N LEU A 182 2.04 -4.44 8.70
CA LEU A 182 3.18 -3.98 7.93
C LEU A 182 2.78 -3.66 6.47
N ILE A 183 3.02 -2.43 6.03
CA ILE A 183 2.59 -1.95 4.72
C ILE A 183 3.19 -2.79 3.57
N ASN A 184 4.45 -3.21 3.71
CA ASN A 184 5.12 -4.03 2.70
C ASN A 184 4.52 -5.43 2.52
N MET A 185 3.60 -5.85 3.39
CA MET A 185 2.96 -7.16 3.28
C MET A 185 1.96 -7.22 2.12
N ALA A 186 1.47 -6.10 1.59
CA ALA A 186 0.74 -6.12 0.32
C ALA A 186 1.62 -6.67 -0.83
N ALA A 187 2.83 -6.12 -0.99
CA ALA A 187 3.81 -6.63 -1.95
C ALA A 187 4.31 -8.04 -1.60
N GLY A 188 4.54 -8.30 -0.31
CA GLY A 188 4.97 -9.60 0.21
C GLY A 188 4.00 -10.73 -0.13
N HIS A 189 2.71 -10.55 0.14
CA HIS A 189 1.70 -11.56 -0.15
C HIS A 189 1.51 -11.82 -1.65
N VAL A 190 1.60 -10.79 -2.50
CA VAL A 190 1.58 -10.96 -3.95
C VAL A 190 2.81 -11.75 -4.41
N SER A 191 4.01 -11.40 -3.93
CA SER A 191 5.24 -12.14 -4.23
C SER A 191 5.14 -13.61 -3.81
N ILE A 192 4.65 -13.90 -2.60
CA ILE A 192 4.47 -15.27 -2.09
C ILE A 192 3.45 -16.05 -2.93
N LYS A 193 2.30 -15.45 -3.25
CA LYS A 193 1.22 -16.13 -3.97
C LYS A 193 1.63 -16.59 -5.38
N TYR A 194 2.37 -15.76 -6.10
CA TYR A 194 2.78 -16.05 -7.49
C TYR A 194 4.22 -16.57 -7.61
N GLY A 195 4.97 -16.64 -6.50
CA GLY A 195 6.34 -17.13 -6.46
C GLY A 195 7.34 -16.18 -7.12
N PHE A 196 7.06 -14.88 -7.16
CA PHE A 196 7.96 -13.87 -7.73
C PHE A 196 9.17 -13.64 -6.82
N LYS A 197 10.37 -13.68 -7.40
CA LYS A 197 11.67 -13.64 -6.69
C LYS A 197 12.53 -12.44 -7.11
N GLY A 198 12.04 -11.58 -7.98
CA GLY A 198 12.69 -10.31 -8.33
C GLY A 198 12.60 -9.28 -7.19
N PRO A 199 12.87 -7.99 -7.47
CA PRO A 199 12.77 -6.92 -6.48
C PRO A 199 11.41 -6.91 -5.78
N ASN A 200 11.41 -6.94 -4.44
CA ASN A 200 10.21 -6.84 -3.62
C ASN A 200 10.29 -5.54 -2.80
N HIS A 201 9.44 -4.58 -3.14
CA HIS A 201 9.50 -3.21 -2.67
C HIS A 201 8.13 -2.66 -2.27
N ALA A 202 8.11 -1.73 -1.33
CA ALA A 202 6.90 -1.04 -0.90
C ALA A 202 7.24 0.39 -0.51
N ALA A 203 6.81 1.34 -1.33
CA ALA A 203 6.91 2.77 -1.02
C ALA A 203 5.85 3.15 0.00
N VAL A 204 6.14 4.17 0.83
CA VAL A 204 5.19 4.76 1.77
C VAL A 204 5.38 6.26 1.77
N THR A 205 4.50 6.96 1.07
CA THR A 205 4.58 8.41 0.81
C THR A 205 3.19 9.05 0.78
N ALA A 206 2.35 8.62 1.72
CA ALA A 206 0.95 9.05 1.83
C ALA A 206 0.19 8.89 0.49
N CYS A 207 -0.52 9.92 0.04
CA CYS A 207 -1.36 9.90 -1.16
C CYS A 207 -0.58 9.62 -2.45
N ALA A 208 0.74 9.89 -2.48
CA ALA A 208 1.59 9.66 -3.65
C ALA A 208 2.09 8.21 -3.77
N THR A 209 1.81 7.36 -2.77
CA THR A 209 2.38 6.01 -2.67
C THR A 209 2.20 5.16 -3.91
N GLY A 210 0.97 5.06 -4.46
CA GLY A 210 0.73 4.26 -5.66
C GLY A 210 1.53 4.76 -6.87
N ALA A 211 1.64 6.08 -7.04
CA ALA A 211 2.41 6.70 -8.12
C ALA A 211 3.92 6.46 -7.96
N HIS A 212 4.45 6.60 -6.75
CA HIS A 212 5.86 6.28 -6.47
C HIS A 212 6.15 4.81 -6.68
N SER A 213 5.30 3.89 -6.22
CA SER A 213 5.49 2.45 -6.45
C SER A 213 5.53 2.09 -7.94
N ILE A 214 4.71 2.72 -8.78
CA ILE A 214 4.76 2.57 -10.24
C ILE A 214 6.05 3.18 -10.82
N GLY A 215 6.45 4.36 -10.37
CA GLY A 215 7.69 5.02 -10.78
C GLY A 215 8.94 4.21 -10.43
N ASP A 216 9.01 3.68 -9.22
CA ASP A 216 10.10 2.84 -8.73
C ASP A 216 10.18 1.53 -9.52
N ALA A 217 9.03 0.89 -9.79
CA ALA A 217 8.96 -0.29 -10.65
C ALA A 217 9.44 -0.01 -12.08
N MET A 218 9.01 1.12 -12.66
CA MET A 218 9.51 1.57 -13.96
C MET A 218 11.03 1.73 -13.92
N ARG A 219 11.59 2.33 -12.86
CA ARG A 219 13.05 2.49 -12.72
C ARG A 219 13.78 1.17 -12.59
N MET A 220 13.27 0.21 -11.83
CA MET A 220 13.84 -1.14 -11.71
C MET A 220 13.88 -1.85 -13.08
N ILE A 221 12.81 -1.71 -13.89
CA ILE A 221 12.83 -2.19 -15.26
C ILE A 221 13.80 -1.36 -16.11
N GLN A 222 13.89 -0.03 -15.99
CA GLN A 222 14.85 0.72 -16.79
C GLN A 222 16.32 0.33 -16.53
N HIS A 223 16.65 -0.03 -15.29
CA HIS A 223 18.03 -0.28 -14.84
C HIS A 223 18.54 -1.71 -15.02
N GLY A 224 17.65 -2.67 -15.31
CA GLY A 224 18.06 -4.08 -15.48
C GLY A 224 17.66 -5.01 -14.35
N ASP A 225 17.06 -4.50 -13.27
CA ASP A 225 16.84 -5.25 -12.03
C ASP A 225 15.72 -6.30 -12.18
N ALA A 226 14.70 -5.98 -12.98
CA ALA A 226 13.57 -6.86 -13.31
C ALA A 226 13.14 -6.70 -14.76
N ASP A 227 12.51 -7.71 -15.35
CA ASP A 227 11.92 -7.61 -16.70
C ASP A 227 10.41 -7.37 -16.63
N VAL A 228 9.77 -7.80 -15.54
CA VAL A 228 8.35 -7.54 -15.23
C VAL A 228 8.22 -7.06 -13.80
N MET A 229 7.32 -6.11 -13.56
CA MET A 229 6.97 -5.63 -12.22
C MET A 229 5.46 -5.58 -12.06
N VAL A 230 4.94 -6.18 -10.99
CA VAL A 230 3.57 -5.91 -10.52
C VAL A 230 3.63 -4.67 -9.64
N ALA A 231 3.02 -3.58 -10.06
CA ALA A 231 3.17 -2.29 -9.40
C ALA A 231 1.84 -1.58 -9.12
N GLY A 232 1.74 -0.91 -7.97
CA GLY A 232 0.54 -0.15 -7.60
C GLY A 232 0.52 0.27 -6.13
N GLY A 233 -0.67 0.50 -5.60
CA GLY A 233 -0.88 0.79 -4.18
C GLY A 233 -2.19 0.21 -3.70
N SER A 234 -2.29 -0.02 -2.39
CA SER A 234 -3.51 -0.50 -1.75
C SER A 234 -3.72 0.14 -0.40
N GLU A 235 -4.99 0.42 -0.07
CA GLU A 235 -5.37 1.05 1.18
C GLU A 235 -6.78 0.61 1.62
N SER A 236 -7.02 0.55 2.93
CA SER A 236 -8.34 0.21 3.49
C SER A 236 -8.64 0.95 4.79
N SER A 237 -8.37 2.26 4.82
CA SER A 237 -8.43 3.14 6.00
C SER A 237 -9.81 3.74 6.30
N ILE A 238 -10.89 3.06 5.93
CA ILE A 238 -12.23 3.46 6.34
C ILE A 238 -12.50 2.75 7.66
N ASP A 239 -12.22 3.46 8.75
CA ASP A 239 -12.42 3.07 10.14
C ASP A 239 -12.60 4.31 11.02
N ALA A 240 -13.11 4.13 12.24
CA ALA A 240 -13.43 5.24 13.14
C ALA A 240 -12.23 6.16 13.41
N ILE A 241 -11.04 5.59 13.68
CA ILE A 241 -9.87 6.38 14.06
C ILE A 241 -9.31 7.13 12.86
N SER A 242 -9.22 6.46 11.70
CA SER A 242 -8.74 7.10 10.48
C SER A 242 -9.63 8.27 10.08
N ILE A 243 -10.96 8.09 10.09
CA ILE A 243 -11.90 9.18 9.76
C ILE A 243 -11.77 10.32 10.76
N ALA A 244 -11.79 10.04 12.07
CA ALA A 244 -11.68 11.07 13.10
C ALA A 244 -10.35 11.84 13.02
N GLY A 245 -9.24 11.14 12.78
CA GLY A 245 -7.90 11.73 12.66
C GLY A 245 -7.81 12.72 11.50
N PHE A 246 -8.28 12.33 10.31
CA PHE A 246 -8.28 13.22 9.14
C PHE A 246 -9.27 14.39 9.28
N CYS A 247 -10.42 14.20 9.94
CA CYS A 247 -11.36 15.30 10.20
C CYS A 247 -10.73 16.36 11.11
N ARG A 248 -10.05 15.95 12.20
CA ARG A 248 -9.39 16.88 13.12
C ARG A 248 -8.23 17.64 12.51
N GLN A 249 -7.48 16.99 11.61
CA GLN A 249 -6.42 17.68 10.86
C GLN A 249 -6.98 18.88 10.11
N ILE A 250 -8.14 18.74 9.46
CA ILE A 250 -8.79 19.82 8.72
C ILE A 250 -9.28 20.93 9.65
N GLU A 251 -9.95 20.58 10.75
CA GLU A 251 -10.43 21.55 11.73
C GLU A 251 -9.29 22.40 12.33
N SER A 252 -8.10 21.82 12.52
CA SER A 252 -6.94 22.57 13.04
C SER A 252 -6.39 23.64 12.09
N PHE A 253 -6.68 23.56 10.77
CA PHE A 253 -6.30 24.60 9.81
C PHE A 253 -7.30 25.77 9.78
N ASP A 254 -8.55 25.56 10.20
CA ASP A 254 -9.58 26.61 10.24
C ASP A 254 -9.45 27.54 11.46
N TYR A 255 -8.62 27.20 12.45
CA TYR A 255 -8.34 28.05 13.62
C TYR A 255 -7.10 28.98 13.44
N GLU A 256 -6.45 28.98 12.28
CA GLU A 256 -5.33 29.88 11.96
C GLU A 256 -5.66 30.99 10.93
N VAL A 257 -6.95 31.26 10.65
CA VAL A 257 -7.40 32.37 9.77
C VAL A 257 -8.25 33.38 10.52
#